data_AF-A0A0D9W6E6-F1
#
_entry.id   AF-A0A0D9W6E6-F1
#
_cell.length_a   1.000
_cell.length_b   1.000
_cell.length_c   1.000
_cell.angle_alpha   90.00
_cell.angle_beta   90.00
_cell.angle_gamma   90.00
#
_symmetry.space_group_name_H-M   'P 1'
#
loop_
_entity.id
_entity.type
_entity.pdbx_description
1 polymer ?
#
loop_
_entity_poly.entity_id
_entity_poly.type
_entity_poly.pdbx_seq_one_letter_code
_entity_poly.pdbx_strand_id
1 'polypeptide(L)'
;MENGGGDVPENANDHCPGTQSEAAGKADACAGCPNQQICATAPKGPDPDLLAIIERMNTVKHKILVLSGKGGVGKSTFSAQLSFALAEMDYQVGLLDIDICGPSIPKMLGLEGQDIHQSNLGWSPVYVESNLGVMSIGFMLPNPDDAVIWRGPRKNGLIKQFLKDVDWGEIDYLVVDAPPGTSDEHISIVQYLQVAGIDGAIIVTTPQQVSLIDVKKEINFCKKVGVPVLGVVENMSGLRQAFSDMKFVKPSEAGETDATEWVLNYIKEKAPELLSVVACSEVFDSSKGGAEKMCQDMEVPFLGKVPMDPQLCRAAEEGRSCFTDQKCSASAPALKSIIKKLVKTQ
;
A
#
# COMPACT_ATOMS: atom_id res chain seq x y z
N MET A 1 -39.30 -9.15 5.29
CA MET A 1 -39.29 -9.06 6.76
C MET A 1 -38.67 -10.36 7.27
N GLU A 2 -37.37 -10.36 7.51
CA GLU A 2 -36.62 -11.38 8.26
C GLU A 2 -35.14 -10.92 8.30
N ASN A 3 -34.84 -9.94 9.16
CA ASN A 3 -33.46 -9.63 9.57
C ASN A 3 -33.27 -10.22 10.97
N GLY A 4 -33.18 -11.55 11.05
CA GLY A 4 -32.98 -12.27 12.31
C GLY A 4 -31.50 -12.51 12.58
N GLY A 5 -30.95 -11.87 13.62
CA GLY A 5 -29.86 -12.47 14.41
C GLY A 5 -28.61 -11.63 14.69
N GLY A 6 -28.36 -10.51 14.02
CA GLY A 6 -27.05 -9.83 14.09
C GLY A 6 -26.93 -8.64 15.07
N ASP A 7 -28.01 -7.91 15.34
CA ASP A 7 -27.93 -6.59 16.00
C ASP A 7 -28.15 -6.60 17.52
N VAL A 8 -28.45 -7.77 18.09
CA VAL A 8 -28.62 -7.97 19.54
C VAL A 8 -27.35 -8.62 20.08
N PRO A 9 -26.55 -7.94 20.92
CA PRO A 9 -25.35 -8.52 21.52
C PRO A 9 -25.67 -9.79 22.33
N GLU A 10 -24.76 -10.76 22.37
CA GLU A 10 -24.95 -12.02 23.12
C GLU A 10 -25.22 -11.80 24.61
N ASN A 11 -24.71 -10.72 25.20
CA ASN A 11 -24.91 -10.33 26.59
C ASN A 11 -26.04 -9.28 26.78
N ALA A 12 -26.94 -9.15 25.80
CA ALA A 12 -28.07 -8.23 25.90
C ALA A 12 -29.12 -8.75 26.89
N ASN A 13 -29.92 -7.84 27.42
CA ASN A 13 -31.05 -8.18 28.27
C ASN A 13 -32.22 -8.76 27.44
N ASP A 14 -33.07 -9.53 28.13
CA ASP A 14 -34.29 -10.06 27.54
C ASP A 14 -35.13 -8.89 26.99
N HIS A 15 -35.53 -9.01 25.72
CA HIS A 15 -36.24 -7.98 24.93
C HIS A 15 -35.42 -6.77 24.46
N CYS A 16 -34.10 -6.88 24.37
CA CYS A 16 -33.29 -5.87 23.69
C CYS A 16 -33.80 -5.62 22.25
N PRO A 17 -34.13 -4.37 21.86
CA PRO A 17 -34.62 -4.06 20.52
C PRO A 17 -33.54 -4.19 19.43
N GLY A 18 -32.29 -4.45 19.80
CA GLY A 18 -31.13 -4.45 18.91
C GLY A 18 -30.52 -3.06 18.72
N THR A 19 -29.20 -3.01 18.53
CA THR A 19 -28.43 -1.76 18.46
C THR A 19 -28.76 -0.89 17.27
N GLN A 20 -29.26 -1.46 16.17
CA GLN A 20 -29.66 -0.74 14.95
C GLN A 20 -31.14 -0.35 14.91
N SER A 21 -31.94 -0.75 15.91
CA SER A 21 -33.35 -0.37 15.97
C SER A 21 -33.52 1.12 16.29
N GLU A 22 -34.55 1.74 15.71
CA GLU A 22 -34.98 3.10 16.07
C GLU A 22 -35.37 3.22 17.54
N ALA A 23 -35.78 2.09 18.14
CA ALA A 23 -36.14 1.99 19.56
C ALA A 23 -34.92 1.75 20.47
N ALA A 24 -33.71 1.53 19.95
CA ALA A 24 -32.54 1.27 20.79
C ALA A 24 -32.18 2.51 21.61
N GLY A 25 -31.93 2.30 22.91
CA GLY A 25 -31.69 3.37 23.88
C GLY A 25 -32.95 4.16 24.30
N LYS A 26 -34.09 3.92 23.65
CA LYS A 26 -35.37 4.60 23.88
C LYS A 26 -36.48 3.69 24.43
N ALA A 27 -36.43 2.39 24.14
CA ALA A 27 -37.39 1.40 24.62
C ALA A 27 -37.29 1.20 26.13
N ASP A 28 -38.39 0.75 26.75
CA ASP A 28 -38.42 0.42 28.19
C ASP A 28 -37.39 -0.64 28.56
N ALA A 29 -37.17 -1.62 27.66
CA ALA A 29 -36.12 -2.62 27.81
C ALA A 29 -34.71 -2.03 27.85
N CYS A 30 -34.47 -0.80 27.38
CA CYS A 30 -33.16 -0.16 27.46
C CYS A 30 -32.91 0.57 28.79
N ALA A 31 -33.93 0.75 29.64
CA ALA A 31 -33.81 1.47 30.90
C ALA A 31 -32.82 0.79 31.84
N GLY A 32 -31.78 1.52 32.26
CA GLY A 32 -30.73 1.00 33.15
C GLY A 32 -29.63 0.20 32.45
N CYS A 33 -29.70 0.05 31.11
CA CYS A 33 -28.61 -0.53 30.33
C CYS A 33 -27.39 0.42 30.31
N PRO A 34 -26.16 -0.05 30.59
CA PRO A 34 -24.95 0.77 30.53
C PRO A 34 -24.74 1.47 29.18
N ASN A 35 -25.22 0.87 28.10
CA ASN A 35 -25.07 1.38 26.73
C ASN A 35 -26.31 2.15 26.22
N GLN A 36 -27.28 2.47 27.09
CA GLN A 36 -28.55 3.11 26.70
C GLN A 36 -28.34 4.41 25.91
N GLN A 37 -27.54 5.34 26.44
CA GLN A 37 -27.28 6.62 25.79
C GLN A 37 -26.54 6.48 24.46
N ILE A 38 -25.59 5.54 24.39
CA ILE A 38 -24.85 5.24 23.15
C ILE A 38 -25.82 4.72 22.09
N CYS A 39 -26.68 3.76 22.44
CA CYS A 39 -27.67 3.22 21.51
C CYS A 39 -28.72 4.26 21.08
N ALA A 40 -29.06 5.22 21.94
CA ALA A 40 -30.03 6.28 21.66
C ALA A 40 -29.48 7.34 20.68
N THR A 41 -28.17 7.59 20.73
CA THR A 41 -27.48 8.66 19.97
C THR A 41 -26.69 8.14 18.78
N ALA A 42 -26.38 6.84 18.74
CA ALA A 42 -25.70 6.23 17.61
C ALA A 42 -26.55 6.36 16.33
N PRO A 43 -25.94 6.75 15.20
CA PRO A 43 -26.63 6.81 13.92
C PRO A 43 -27.20 5.42 13.57
N LYS A 44 -28.43 5.43 13.03
CA LYS A 44 -29.19 4.22 12.66
C LYS A 44 -29.21 4.04 11.16
N GLY A 45 -29.18 2.80 10.73
CA GLY A 45 -29.23 2.46 9.32
C GLY A 45 -27.85 2.53 8.65
N PRO A 46 -27.81 2.29 7.33
CA PRO A 46 -26.56 2.28 6.58
C PRO A 46 -25.92 3.67 6.62
N ASP A 47 -24.62 3.69 6.82
CA ASP A 47 -23.81 4.90 6.86
C ASP A 47 -23.97 5.68 5.54
N PRO A 48 -24.51 6.92 5.57
CA PRO A 48 -24.84 7.68 4.37
C PRO A 48 -23.61 8.00 3.53
N ASP A 49 -22.42 8.02 4.15
CA ASP A 49 -21.18 8.25 3.43
C ASP A 49 -20.82 7.08 2.50
N LEU A 50 -21.33 5.87 2.74
CA LEU A 50 -21.10 4.73 1.85
C LEU A 50 -21.69 4.96 0.46
N LEU A 51 -22.88 5.58 0.38
CA LEU A 51 -23.50 5.91 -0.91
C LEU A 51 -22.66 6.93 -1.68
N ALA A 52 -22.16 7.95 -0.98
CA ALA A 52 -21.30 8.95 -1.59
C ALA A 52 -19.94 8.39 -2.02
N ILE A 53 -19.38 7.43 -1.26
CA ILE A 53 -18.19 6.68 -1.67
C ILE A 53 -18.47 5.87 -2.94
N ILE A 54 -19.57 5.12 -2.99
CA ILE A 54 -19.96 4.34 -4.17
C ILE A 54 -20.07 5.25 -5.40
N GLU A 55 -20.75 6.39 -5.26
CA GLU A 55 -20.91 7.35 -6.34
C GLU A 55 -19.57 7.92 -6.81
N ARG A 56 -18.71 8.35 -5.87
CA ARG A 56 -17.39 8.89 -6.19
C ARG A 56 -16.48 7.85 -6.86
N MET A 57 -16.53 6.61 -6.40
CA MET A 57 -15.67 5.54 -6.89
C MET A 57 -16.16 4.91 -8.21
N ASN A 58 -17.35 5.27 -8.70
CA ASN A 58 -17.83 4.82 -10.00
C ASN A 58 -16.99 5.36 -11.18
N THR A 59 -16.30 6.48 -11.01
CA THR A 59 -15.41 7.06 -12.04
C THR A 59 -14.03 6.39 -12.07
N VAL A 60 -13.81 5.38 -11.21
CA VAL A 60 -12.57 4.62 -11.09
C VAL A 60 -12.81 3.21 -11.62
N LYS A 61 -12.17 2.86 -12.75
CA LYS A 61 -12.38 1.55 -13.40
C LYS A 61 -11.82 0.40 -12.56
N HIS A 62 -10.55 0.49 -12.16
CA HIS A 62 -9.87 -0.53 -11.37
C HIS A 62 -9.36 0.03 -10.04
N LYS A 63 -9.66 -0.65 -8.94
CA LYS A 63 -9.30 -0.29 -7.56
C LYS A 63 -8.42 -1.39 -7.00
N ILE A 64 -7.13 -1.08 -6.86
CA ILE A 64 -6.10 -2.04 -6.44
C ILE A 64 -5.56 -1.64 -5.07
N LEU A 65 -5.74 -2.52 -4.10
CA LEU A 65 -5.23 -2.31 -2.74
C LEU A 65 -3.82 -2.91 -2.61
N VAL A 66 -2.86 -2.14 -2.11
CA VAL A 66 -1.51 -2.63 -1.82
C VAL A 66 -1.35 -2.84 -0.32
N LEU A 67 -1.15 -4.10 0.08
CA LEU A 67 -1.09 -4.55 1.46
C LEU A 67 0.31 -5.05 1.83
N SER A 68 0.59 -5.08 3.13
CA SER A 68 1.79 -5.74 3.67
C SER A 68 1.56 -6.26 5.08
N GLY A 69 2.10 -7.44 5.39
CA GLY A 69 1.98 -8.02 6.73
C GLY A 69 2.80 -7.30 7.81
N LYS A 70 3.85 -6.56 7.41
CA LYS A 70 4.74 -5.84 8.33
C LYS A 70 5.25 -4.53 7.71
N GLY A 71 5.63 -3.58 8.57
CA GLY A 71 6.29 -2.34 8.15
C GLY A 71 7.68 -2.60 7.55
N GLY A 72 8.12 -1.71 6.65
CA GLY A 72 9.48 -1.72 6.11
C GLY A 72 9.75 -2.74 5.00
N VAL A 73 8.74 -3.38 4.42
CA VAL A 73 8.92 -4.29 3.26
C VAL A 73 9.04 -3.56 1.92
N GLY A 74 8.93 -2.24 1.91
CA GLY A 74 8.92 -1.43 0.68
C GLY A 74 7.57 -1.38 -0.04
N LYS A 75 6.46 -1.53 0.71
CA LYS A 75 5.08 -1.41 0.20
C LYS A 75 4.85 -0.08 -0.54
N SER A 76 5.11 1.05 0.12
CA SER A 76 4.90 2.38 -0.46
C SER A 76 5.80 2.64 -1.67
N THR A 77 7.04 2.14 -1.65
CA THR A 77 7.93 2.18 -2.82
C THR A 77 7.33 1.39 -3.98
N PHE A 78 6.80 0.19 -3.72
CA PHE A 78 6.12 -0.59 -4.75
C PHE A 78 4.86 0.12 -5.26
N SER A 79 4.02 0.68 -4.38
CA SER A 79 2.81 1.44 -4.75
C SER A 79 3.12 2.64 -5.66
N ALA A 80 4.16 3.41 -5.33
CA ALA A 80 4.62 4.53 -6.14
C ALA A 80 5.11 4.08 -7.53
N GLN A 81 5.96 3.03 -7.59
CA GLN A 81 6.49 2.54 -8.86
C GLN A 81 5.44 1.81 -9.72
N LEU A 82 4.46 1.14 -9.09
CA LEU A 82 3.29 0.62 -9.80
C LEU A 82 2.52 1.75 -10.46
N SER A 83 2.30 2.85 -9.75
CA SER A 83 1.57 4.01 -10.26
C SER A 83 2.30 4.69 -11.41
N PHE A 84 3.61 4.92 -11.29
CA PHE A 84 4.44 5.41 -12.40
C PHE A 84 4.40 4.48 -13.63
N ALA A 85 4.50 3.17 -13.43
CA ALA A 85 4.46 2.24 -14.56
C ALA A 85 3.12 2.25 -15.29
N LEU A 86 2.01 2.34 -14.55
CA LEU A 86 0.68 2.45 -15.14
C LEU A 86 0.53 3.77 -15.91
N ALA A 87 1.04 4.88 -15.36
CA ALA A 87 1.05 6.17 -16.03
C ALA A 87 1.90 6.16 -17.32
N GLU A 88 3.08 5.51 -17.30
CA GLU A 88 3.93 5.30 -18.49
C GLU A 88 3.27 4.41 -19.55
N MET A 89 2.28 3.60 -19.16
CA MET A 89 1.41 2.83 -20.07
C MET A 89 0.23 3.65 -20.61
N ASP A 90 0.23 4.97 -20.39
CA ASP A 90 -0.78 5.95 -20.83
C ASP A 90 -2.16 5.80 -20.16
N TYR A 91 -2.20 5.14 -19.00
CA TYR A 91 -3.41 5.08 -18.17
C TYR A 91 -3.58 6.35 -17.35
N GLN A 92 -4.82 6.69 -17.02
CA GLN A 92 -5.15 7.68 -15.99
C GLN A 92 -5.09 7.04 -14.61
N VAL A 93 -4.22 7.53 -13.73
CA VAL A 93 -3.87 6.87 -12.47
C VAL A 93 -4.08 7.80 -11.28
N GLY A 94 -4.74 7.27 -10.25
CA GLY A 94 -4.77 7.82 -8.91
C GLY A 94 -3.90 6.98 -7.96
N LEU A 95 -3.11 7.64 -7.11
CA LEU A 95 -2.42 7.01 -5.98
C LEU A 95 -2.95 7.61 -4.67
N LEU A 96 -3.59 6.79 -3.86
CA LEU A 96 -4.13 7.16 -2.57
C LEU A 96 -3.27 6.56 -1.44
N ASP A 97 -2.64 7.42 -0.65
CA ASP A 97 -1.87 7.06 0.54
C ASP A 97 -2.74 7.18 1.80
N ILE A 98 -3.02 6.03 2.41
CA ILE A 98 -3.74 5.94 3.68
C ILE A 98 -2.87 5.41 4.81
N ASP A 99 -1.54 5.36 4.64
CA ASP A 99 -0.60 5.03 5.72
C ASP A 99 -0.41 6.26 6.63
N ILE A 100 -1.47 6.56 7.39
CA ILE A 100 -1.64 7.77 8.19
C ILE A 100 -0.49 7.98 9.19
N CYS A 101 0.13 6.90 9.66
CA CYS A 101 1.15 6.95 10.71
C CYS A 101 2.55 7.32 10.19
N GLY A 102 2.79 7.15 8.89
CA GLY A 102 4.11 7.36 8.28
C GLY A 102 3.98 7.61 6.79
N PRO A 103 3.30 8.70 6.38
CA PRO A 103 3.09 9.00 4.97
C PRO A 103 4.44 9.16 4.27
N SER A 104 4.68 8.33 3.28
CA SER A 104 5.95 8.32 2.54
C SER A 104 5.78 8.65 1.07
N ILE A 105 4.54 8.58 0.55
CA ILE A 105 4.24 8.81 -0.86
C ILE A 105 4.59 10.24 -1.32
N PRO A 106 4.29 11.33 -0.57
CA PRO A 106 4.70 12.68 -0.98
C PRO A 106 6.21 12.80 -1.21
N LYS A 107 7.03 12.21 -0.32
CA LYS A 107 8.49 12.14 -0.50
C LYS A 107 8.86 11.34 -1.75
N MET A 108 8.30 10.13 -1.86
CA MET A 108 8.64 9.18 -2.92
C MET A 108 8.27 9.63 -4.33
N LEU A 109 7.40 10.64 -4.44
CA LEU A 109 7.00 11.27 -5.70
C LEU A 109 7.51 12.70 -5.87
N GLY A 110 8.33 13.21 -4.95
CA GLY A 110 8.89 14.56 -5.04
C GLY A 110 7.86 15.68 -4.86
N LEU A 111 6.78 15.40 -4.13
CA LEU A 111 5.64 16.30 -3.87
C LEU A 111 5.67 16.90 -2.45
N GLU A 112 6.83 16.92 -1.79
CA GLU A 112 6.96 17.56 -0.48
C GLU A 112 6.62 19.05 -0.55
N GLY A 113 5.89 19.53 0.46
CA GLY A 113 5.46 20.93 0.55
C GLY A 113 4.29 21.31 -0.36
N GLN A 114 3.67 20.34 -1.04
CA GLN A 114 2.39 20.54 -1.72
C GLN A 114 1.23 20.45 -0.72
N ASP A 115 0.19 21.24 -0.97
CA ASP A 115 -1.02 21.27 -0.17
C ASP A 115 -2.22 20.77 -0.99
N ILE A 116 -3.23 20.24 -0.30
CA ILE A 116 -4.50 19.87 -0.93
C ILE A 116 -5.32 21.13 -1.23
N HIS A 117 -5.76 21.25 -2.48
CA HIS A 117 -6.68 22.30 -2.89
C HIS A 117 -8.12 21.82 -2.80
N GLN A 118 -9.00 22.67 -2.28
CA GLN A 118 -10.44 22.44 -2.28
C GLN A 118 -11.10 23.17 -3.46
N SER A 119 -11.83 22.41 -4.27
CA SER A 119 -12.64 22.90 -5.38
C SER A 119 -14.14 22.73 -5.08
N ASN A 120 -14.99 23.20 -5.99
CA ASN A 120 -16.45 22.99 -5.91
C ASN A 120 -16.85 21.51 -6.05
N LEU A 121 -15.98 20.68 -6.64
CA LEU A 121 -16.23 19.25 -6.88
C LEU A 121 -15.65 18.36 -5.78
N GLY A 122 -14.85 18.92 -4.87
CA GLY A 122 -14.14 18.18 -3.84
C GLY A 122 -12.66 18.58 -3.72
N TRP A 123 -11.88 17.76 -3.03
CA TRP A 123 -10.43 17.87 -2.93
C TRP A 123 -9.77 17.47 -4.24
N SER A 124 -8.91 18.33 -4.76
CA SER A 124 -8.15 18.07 -5.96
C SER A 124 -6.90 17.27 -5.63
N PRO A 125 -6.60 16.17 -6.35
CA PRO A 125 -5.34 15.46 -6.20
C PRO A 125 -4.15 16.32 -6.65
N VAL A 126 -2.99 16.06 -6.05
CA VAL A 126 -1.72 16.69 -6.44
C VAL A 126 -1.12 15.85 -7.56
N TYR A 127 -0.87 16.46 -8.71
CA TYR A 127 -0.36 15.74 -9.89
C TYR A 127 1.16 15.77 -9.95
N VAL A 128 1.79 14.60 -10.04
CA VAL A 128 3.23 14.47 -10.33
C VAL A 128 3.49 14.44 -11.84
N GLU A 129 2.57 13.84 -12.59
CA GLU A 129 2.52 13.84 -14.05
C GLU A 129 1.10 14.19 -14.51
N SER A 130 0.89 14.53 -15.79
CA SER A 130 -0.44 14.94 -16.28
C SER A 130 -1.53 13.88 -16.11
N ASN A 131 -1.17 12.62 -15.96
CA ASN A 131 -2.06 11.46 -15.80
C ASN A 131 -1.83 10.69 -14.49
N LEU A 132 -1.06 11.23 -13.54
CA LEU A 132 -0.83 10.61 -12.23
C LEU A 132 -1.14 11.61 -11.10
N GLY A 133 -2.35 11.48 -10.56
CA GLY A 133 -2.83 12.25 -9.41
C GLY A 133 -2.58 11.52 -8.09
N VAL A 134 -2.25 12.26 -7.04
CA VAL A 134 -1.86 11.72 -5.73
C VAL A 134 -2.67 12.38 -4.63
N MET A 135 -3.11 11.59 -3.66
CA MET A 135 -3.70 12.06 -2.42
C MET A 135 -3.03 11.38 -1.24
N SER A 136 -2.57 12.17 -0.26
CA SER A 136 -1.93 11.66 0.96
C SER A 136 -2.26 12.58 2.13
N ILE A 137 -2.32 12.01 3.33
CA ILE A 137 -2.36 12.81 4.56
C ILE A 137 -1.14 13.73 4.69
N GLY A 138 0.00 13.40 4.08
CA GLY A 138 1.21 14.20 4.17
C GLY A 138 1.03 15.63 3.63
N PHE A 139 0.06 15.87 2.75
CA PHE A 139 -0.33 17.20 2.27
C PHE A 139 -1.23 17.99 3.22
N MET A 140 -1.67 17.37 4.33
CA MET A 140 -2.53 18.00 5.35
C MET A 140 -1.77 18.29 6.64
N LEU A 141 -0.54 17.81 6.77
CA LEU A 141 0.27 18.00 7.96
C LEU A 141 0.92 19.38 7.91
N PRO A 142 0.78 20.20 8.97
CA PRO A 142 1.37 21.54 9.00
C PRO A 142 2.91 21.50 8.97
N ASN A 143 3.52 20.46 9.56
CA ASN A 143 4.93 20.16 9.39
C ASN A 143 5.10 18.67 9.02
N PRO A 144 6.00 18.33 8.08
CA PRO A 144 6.28 16.93 7.71
C PRO A 144 6.80 16.05 8.86
N ASP A 145 7.46 16.66 9.85
CA ASP A 145 8.02 15.96 11.02
C ASP A 145 6.99 15.74 12.14
N ASP A 146 5.76 16.25 12.00
CA ASP A 146 4.74 16.13 13.03
C ASP A 146 4.21 14.69 13.12
N ALA A 147 4.37 14.08 14.30
CA ALA A 147 3.83 12.75 14.55
C ALA A 147 2.29 12.76 14.55
N VAL A 148 1.68 11.90 13.72
CA VAL A 148 0.23 11.77 13.64
C VAL A 148 -0.31 10.88 14.76
N ILE A 149 -0.57 11.47 15.94
CA ILE A 149 -1.10 10.77 17.11
C ILE A 149 -2.64 10.87 17.13
N TRP A 150 -3.31 10.23 16.16
CA TRP A 150 -4.77 10.28 16.04
C TRP A 150 -5.44 8.99 16.51
N ARG A 151 -6.62 9.11 17.13
CA ARG A 151 -7.44 7.96 17.52
C ARG A 151 -8.13 7.34 16.30
N GLY A 152 -8.38 6.03 16.35
CA GLY A 152 -9.01 5.24 15.28
C GLY A 152 -10.21 5.90 14.58
N PRO A 153 -11.23 6.43 15.31
CA PRO A 153 -12.38 7.07 14.67
C PRO A 153 -12.02 8.26 13.77
N ARG A 154 -11.02 9.06 14.15
CA ARG A 154 -10.56 10.20 13.33
C ARG A 154 -9.85 9.72 12.06
N LYS A 155 -9.06 8.66 12.18
CA LYS A 155 -8.35 8.03 11.05
C LYS A 155 -9.34 7.42 10.06
N ASN A 156 -10.33 6.68 10.56
CA ASN A 156 -11.40 6.09 9.75
C ASN A 156 -12.25 7.18 9.07
N GLY A 157 -12.52 8.28 9.77
CA GLY A 157 -13.18 9.46 9.19
C GLY A 157 -12.39 10.06 8.04
N LEU A 158 -11.07 10.19 8.16
CA LEU A 158 -10.22 10.71 7.09
C LEU A 158 -10.17 9.77 5.87
N ILE A 159 -9.99 8.46 6.08
CA ILE A 159 -10.01 7.46 4.97
C ILE A 159 -11.31 7.59 4.18
N LYS A 160 -12.43 7.69 4.90
CA LYS A 160 -13.75 7.87 4.30
C LYS A 160 -13.86 9.19 3.53
N GLN A 161 -13.33 10.29 4.06
CA GLN A 161 -13.26 11.57 3.33
C GLN A 161 -12.42 11.45 2.07
N PHE A 162 -11.27 10.76 2.09
CA PHE A 162 -10.47 10.56 0.88
C PHE A 162 -11.24 9.81 -0.22
N LEU A 163 -12.04 8.80 0.14
CA LEU A 163 -12.82 8.04 -0.83
C LEU A 163 -14.07 8.79 -1.33
N LYS A 164 -14.59 9.75 -0.56
CA LYS A 164 -15.83 10.47 -0.87
C LYS A 164 -15.58 11.83 -1.54
N ASP A 165 -14.63 12.57 -0.99
CA ASP A 165 -14.45 14.00 -1.22
C ASP A 165 -13.32 14.29 -2.22
N VAL A 166 -12.45 13.33 -2.53
CA VAL A 166 -11.40 13.51 -3.55
C VAL A 166 -12.00 13.36 -4.93
N ASP A 167 -11.83 14.40 -5.75
CA ASP A 167 -12.26 14.41 -7.15
C ASP A 167 -11.18 13.85 -8.06
N TRP A 168 -11.23 12.55 -8.30
CA TRP A 168 -10.29 11.86 -9.20
C TRP A 168 -10.56 12.14 -10.68
N GLY A 169 -11.75 12.63 -11.04
CA GLY A 169 -12.22 12.57 -12.42
C GLY A 169 -12.40 11.13 -12.89
N GLU A 170 -12.27 10.90 -14.20
CA GLU A 170 -12.30 9.56 -14.81
C GLU A 170 -10.90 8.97 -14.83
N ILE A 171 -10.66 7.91 -14.03
CA ILE A 171 -9.35 7.25 -13.97
C ILE A 171 -9.47 5.74 -14.23
N ASP A 172 -8.43 5.18 -14.85
CA ASP A 172 -8.35 3.75 -15.15
C ASP A 172 -7.96 2.94 -13.91
N TYR A 173 -7.01 3.45 -13.11
CA TYR A 173 -6.49 2.75 -11.94
C TYR A 173 -6.40 3.65 -10.72
N LEU A 174 -6.98 3.22 -9.60
CA LEU A 174 -6.70 3.75 -8.27
C LEU A 174 -5.85 2.73 -7.51
N VAL A 175 -4.60 3.08 -7.25
CA VAL A 175 -3.69 2.34 -6.38
C VAL A 175 -3.83 2.88 -4.96
N VAL A 176 -4.13 2.02 -3.99
CA VAL A 176 -4.30 2.41 -2.59
C VAL A 176 -3.16 1.84 -1.76
N ASP A 177 -2.30 2.70 -1.23
CA ASP A 177 -1.21 2.34 -0.32
C ASP A 177 -1.76 2.24 1.12
N ALA A 178 -2.05 1.02 1.55
CA ALA A 178 -2.61 0.75 2.87
C ALA A 178 -1.53 0.80 3.98
N PRO A 179 -1.84 0.91 5.28
CA PRO A 179 -0.84 0.72 6.33
C PRO A 179 -0.19 -0.70 6.35
N PRO A 180 0.64 -1.05 7.36
CA PRO A 180 1.09 -2.43 7.57
C PRO A 180 0.24 -3.19 8.60
N GLY A 181 0.15 -4.52 8.46
CA GLY A 181 -0.49 -5.43 9.44
C GLY A 181 -2.00 -5.58 9.25
N THR A 182 -2.77 -5.65 10.34
CA THR A 182 -4.25 -5.79 10.31
C THR A 182 -4.91 -4.75 11.24
N SER A 183 -4.54 -3.47 11.09
CA SER A 183 -5.07 -2.39 11.93
C SER A 183 -6.53 -2.03 11.59
N ASP A 184 -7.16 -1.19 12.41
CA ASP A 184 -8.52 -0.68 12.14
C ASP A 184 -8.61 0.06 10.79
N GLU A 185 -7.52 0.73 10.38
CA GLU A 185 -7.43 1.43 9.09
C GLU A 185 -7.54 0.45 7.93
N HIS A 186 -6.90 -0.73 8.04
CA HIS A 186 -7.00 -1.80 7.06
C HIS A 186 -8.39 -2.39 6.91
N ILE A 187 -9.06 -2.62 8.02
CA ILE A 187 -10.42 -3.16 7.99
C ILE A 187 -11.35 -2.11 7.35
N SER A 188 -11.18 -0.83 7.71
CA SER A 188 -12.01 0.26 7.22
C SER A 188 -11.88 0.46 5.70
N ILE A 189 -10.66 0.53 5.17
CA ILE A 189 -10.46 0.71 3.72
C ILE A 189 -11.05 -0.45 2.92
N VAL A 190 -10.87 -1.69 3.40
CA VAL A 190 -11.44 -2.87 2.73
C VAL A 190 -12.96 -2.80 2.74
N GLN A 191 -13.59 -2.48 3.87
CA GLN A 191 -15.05 -2.37 3.97
C GLN A 191 -15.61 -1.31 3.01
N TYR A 192 -14.97 -0.14 2.93
CA TYR A 192 -15.40 0.94 2.05
C TYR A 192 -15.19 0.61 0.57
N LEU A 193 -14.05 0.02 0.20
CA LEU A 193 -13.79 -0.36 -1.19
C LEU A 193 -14.60 -1.57 -1.64
N GLN A 194 -14.96 -2.48 -0.74
CA GLN A 194 -15.81 -3.63 -1.08
C GLN A 194 -17.18 -3.21 -1.57
N VAL A 195 -17.82 -2.25 -0.91
CA VAL A 195 -19.12 -1.74 -1.37
C VAL A 195 -19.01 -0.92 -2.66
N ALA A 196 -17.82 -0.37 -2.95
CA ALA A 196 -17.51 0.43 -4.13
C ALA A 196 -16.87 -0.36 -5.29
N GLY A 197 -16.75 -1.69 -5.19
CA GLY A 197 -16.21 -2.56 -6.24
C GLY A 197 -14.69 -2.54 -6.33
N ILE A 198 -14.03 -3.26 -5.41
CA ILE A 198 -12.59 -3.53 -5.41
C ILE A 198 -12.22 -4.71 -6.30
N ASP A 199 -11.20 -4.56 -7.16
CA ASP A 199 -10.73 -5.63 -8.04
C ASP A 199 -9.88 -6.66 -7.29
N GLY A 200 -9.10 -6.19 -6.32
CA GLY A 200 -8.36 -7.05 -5.42
C GLY A 200 -7.17 -6.37 -4.75
N ALA A 201 -6.35 -7.20 -4.10
CA ALA A 201 -5.19 -6.79 -3.35
C ALA A 201 -3.89 -7.40 -3.88
N ILE A 202 -2.83 -6.60 -3.86
CA ILE A 202 -1.44 -7.04 -4.04
C ILE A 202 -0.79 -7.05 -2.66
N ILE A 203 -0.10 -8.13 -2.31
CA ILE A 203 0.58 -8.24 -1.02
C ILE A 203 2.10 -8.17 -1.23
N VAL A 204 2.74 -7.20 -0.59
CA VAL A 204 4.20 -7.00 -0.65
C VAL A 204 4.86 -7.64 0.58
N THR A 205 5.96 -8.35 0.37
CA THR A 205 6.72 -9.02 1.44
C THR A 205 8.22 -9.04 1.18
N THR A 206 9.00 -9.57 2.12
CA THR A 206 10.42 -9.90 1.93
C THR A 206 10.67 -11.41 2.13
N PRO A 207 11.79 -11.97 1.62
CA PRO A 207 12.09 -13.41 1.74
C PRO A 207 12.27 -13.90 3.18
N GLN A 208 12.40 -12.99 4.15
CA GLN A 208 12.61 -13.31 5.56
C GLN A 208 11.47 -14.18 6.10
N GLN A 209 11.80 -15.27 6.79
CA GLN A 209 10.82 -16.22 7.34
C GLN A 209 9.78 -15.55 8.24
N VAL A 210 10.19 -14.56 9.03
CA VAL A 210 9.27 -13.80 9.90
C VAL A 210 8.24 -13.03 9.07
N SER A 211 8.63 -12.47 7.91
CA SER A 211 7.72 -11.80 6.97
C SER A 211 6.65 -12.73 6.43
N LEU A 212 7.04 -13.96 6.09
CA LEU A 212 6.13 -14.92 5.46
C LEU A 212 4.99 -15.34 6.39
N ILE A 213 5.22 -15.34 7.71
CA ILE A 213 4.17 -15.63 8.69
C ILE A 213 3.07 -14.56 8.62
N ASP A 214 3.45 -13.29 8.52
CA ASP A 214 2.49 -12.19 8.49
C ASP A 214 1.77 -12.10 7.13
N VAL A 215 2.44 -12.43 6.02
CA VAL A 215 1.79 -12.54 4.72
C VAL A 215 0.72 -13.63 4.69
N LYS A 216 0.98 -14.78 5.33
CA LYS A 216 -0.05 -15.84 5.43
C LYS A 216 -1.30 -15.35 6.15
N LYS A 217 -1.13 -14.55 7.21
CA LYS A 217 -2.26 -13.92 7.90
C LYS A 217 -2.99 -12.94 6.98
N GLU A 218 -2.25 -12.15 6.21
CA GLU A 218 -2.82 -11.16 5.28
C GLU A 218 -3.61 -11.81 4.13
N ILE A 219 -3.10 -12.90 3.56
CA ILE A 219 -3.82 -13.69 2.55
C ILE A 219 -5.11 -14.27 3.14
N ASN A 220 -5.03 -14.82 4.35
CA ASN A 220 -6.21 -15.36 5.03
C ASN A 220 -7.23 -14.28 5.39
N PHE A 221 -6.76 -13.08 5.75
CA PHE A 221 -7.61 -11.92 5.96
C PHE A 221 -8.36 -11.57 4.66
N CYS A 222 -7.66 -11.42 3.53
CA CYS A 222 -8.26 -11.16 2.22
C CYS A 222 -9.32 -12.22 1.87
N LYS A 223 -9.01 -13.51 2.06
CA LYS A 223 -9.96 -14.61 1.84
C LYS A 223 -11.19 -14.51 2.75
N LYS A 224 -11.01 -14.15 4.01
CA LYS A 224 -12.10 -14.04 5.00
C LYS A 224 -13.04 -12.88 4.71
N VAL A 225 -12.50 -11.74 4.28
CA VAL A 225 -13.31 -10.57 3.94
C VAL A 225 -13.88 -10.68 2.53
N GLY A 226 -13.28 -11.47 1.63
CA GLY A 226 -13.75 -11.65 0.26
C GLY A 226 -13.08 -10.70 -0.74
N VAL A 227 -11.87 -10.22 -0.45
CA VAL A 227 -11.05 -9.45 -1.40
C VAL A 227 -10.16 -10.43 -2.18
N PRO A 228 -10.23 -10.44 -3.53
CA PRO A 228 -9.35 -11.27 -4.35
C PRO A 228 -7.88 -10.90 -4.14
N VAL A 229 -7.01 -11.90 -3.96
CA VAL A 229 -5.56 -11.67 -3.96
C VAL A 229 -5.06 -11.74 -5.40
N LEU A 230 -4.79 -10.58 -6.00
CA LEU A 230 -4.25 -10.47 -7.37
C LEU A 230 -2.85 -11.06 -7.47
N GLY A 231 -2.10 -11.00 -6.37
CA GLY A 231 -0.91 -11.80 -6.17
C GLY A 231 0.06 -11.22 -5.13
N VAL A 232 1.16 -11.94 -4.93
CA VAL A 232 2.20 -11.58 -3.96
C VAL A 232 3.47 -11.14 -4.70
N VAL A 233 4.09 -10.08 -4.18
CA VAL A 233 5.39 -9.56 -4.62
C VAL A 233 6.41 -9.77 -3.50
N GLU A 234 7.48 -10.50 -3.80
CA GLU A 234 8.63 -10.64 -2.91
C GLU A 234 9.64 -9.53 -3.21
N ASN A 235 9.60 -8.46 -2.42
CA ASN A 235 10.56 -7.37 -2.49
C ASN A 235 11.85 -7.69 -1.72
N MET A 236 12.91 -6.94 -1.97
CA MET A 236 14.23 -7.12 -1.36
C MET A 236 14.80 -8.55 -1.55
N SER A 237 14.53 -9.16 -2.72
CA SER A 237 14.94 -10.52 -3.04
C SER A 237 16.42 -10.58 -3.44
N GLY A 238 17.30 -10.65 -2.44
CA GLY A 238 18.75 -10.57 -2.65
C GLY A 238 19.20 -9.17 -3.06
N LEU A 239 20.51 -8.99 -3.17
CA LEU A 239 21.15 -7.75 -3.63
C LEU A 239 21.58 -7.94 -5.08
N ARG A 240 21.22 -6.98 -5.95
CA ARG A 240 21.70 -6.92 -7.33
C ARG A 240 22.25 -5.54 -7.61
N GLN A 241 23.52 -5.48 -7.99
CA GLN A 241 24.21 -4.22 -8.27
C GLN A 241 25.13 -4.38 -9.48
N ALA A 242 25.10 -3.42 -10.39
CA ALA A 242 26.07 -3.35 -11.48
C ALA A 242 27.47 -3.25 -10.90
N PHE A 243 28.44 -4.00 -11.45
CA PHE A 243 29.80 -4.01 -10.91
C PHE A 243 30.45 -2.61 -10.95
N SER A 244 30.04 -1.77 -11.92
CA SER A 244 30.42 -0.36 -12.04
C SER A 244 29.98 0.52 -10.87
N ASP A 245 28.92 0.12 -10.17
CA ASP A 245 28.26 0.91 -9.13
C ASP A 245 28.62 0.43 -7.72
N MET A 246 29.37 -0.68 -7.61
CA MET A 246 29.78 -1.23 -6.32
C MET A 246 30.84 -0.37 -5.67
N LYS A 247 30.72 -0.21 -4.34
CA LYS A 247 31.79 0.33 -3.50
C LYS A 247 32.74 -0.81 -3.12
N PHE A 248 34.04 -0.60 -3.34
CA PHE A 248 35.07 -1.56 -2.97
C PHE A 248 35.90 -0.98 -1.82
N VAL A 249 36.09 -1.77 -0.78
CA VAL A 249 36.85 -1.36 0.41
C VAL A 249 37.97 -2.33 0.70
N LYS A 250 39.09 -1.82 1.22
CA LYS A 250 40.18 -2.63 1.78
C LYS A 250 40.03 -2.66 3.31
N PRO A 251 39.91 -3.84 3.93
CA PRO A 251 39.89 -3.94 5.38
C PRO A 251 41.25 -3.57 5.97
N SER A 252 41.25 -2.86 7.09
CA SER A 252 42.44 -2.46 7.85
C SER A 252 42.15 -2.48 9.35
N GLU A 253 43.19 -2.46 10.19
CA GLU A 253 43.03 -2.38 11.66
C GLU A 253 42.33 -1.10 12.13
N ALA A 254 42.34 -0.03 11.33
CA ALA A 254 41.68 1.24 11.63
C ALA A 254 40.29 1.39 10.98
N GLY A 255 39.78 0.32 10.35
CA GLY A 255 38.49 0.32 9.64
C GLY A 255 38.64 0.02 8.15
N GLU A 256 37.79 0.61 7.32
CA GLU A 256 37.73 0.35 5.88
C GLU A 256 38.26 1.54 5.08
N THR A 257 39.17 1.29 4.15
CA THR A 257 39.65 2.31 3.21
C THR A 257 38.98 2.13 1.85
N ASP A 258 38.37 3.18 1.32
CA ASP A 258 37.76 3.16 -0.02
C ASP A 258 38.84 2.87 -1.09
N ALA A 259 38.60 1.83 -1.88
CA ALA A 259 39.44 1.39 -2.98
C ALA A 259 38.68 1.34 -4.31
N THR A 260 37.48 1.95 -4.37
CA THR A 260 36.56 1.86 -5.50
C THR A 260 37.20 2.35 -6.79
N GLU A 261 37.81 3.53 -6.77
CA GLU A 261 38.45 4.10 -7.97
C GLU A 261 39.58 3.21 -8.48
N TRP A 262 40.42 2.69 -7.59
CA TRP A 262 41.49 1.78 -7.93
C TRP A 262 40.95 0.48 -8.54
N VAL A 263 39.95 -0.16 -7.92
CA VAL A 263 39.34 -1.40 -8.42
C VAL A 263 38.72 -1.16 -9.80
N LEU A 264 37.92 -0.12 -9.97
CA LEU A 264 37.25 0.17 -11.24
C LEU A 264 38.26 0.47 -12.36
N ASN A 265 39.34 1.20 -12.07
CA ASN A 265 40.39 1.47 -13.05
C ASN A 265 41.15 0.19 -13.41
N TYR A 266 41.44 -0.67 -12.43
CA TYR A 266 42.08 -1.96 -12.67
C TYR A 266 41.19 -2.87 -13.55
N ILE A 267 39.89 -2.90 -13.29
CA ILE A 267 38.93 -3.66 -14.09
C ILE A 267 38.86 -3.11 -15.52
N LYS A 268 38.76 -1.79 -15.69
CA LYS A 268 38.77 -1.15 -17.02
C LYS A 268 40.00 -1.55 -17.84
N GLU A 269 41.16 -1.66 -17.19
CA GLU A 269 42.42 -2.01 -17.85
C GLU A 269 42.55 -3.52 -18.13
N LYS A 270 42.14 -4.37 -17.18
CA LYS A 270 42.46 -5.81 -17.20
C LYS A 270 41.31 -6.73 -17.56
N ALA A 271 40.07 -6.32 -17.30
CA ALA A 271 38.86 -7.14 -17.49
C ALA A 271 37.61 -6.24 -17.71
N PRO A 272 37.59 -5.39 -18.76
CA PRO A 272 36.51 -4.42 -18.98
C PRO A 272 35.12 -5.07 -19.13
N GLU A 273 35.06 -6.34 -19.54
CA GLU A 273 33.83 -7.12 -19.61
C GLU A 273 33.09 -7.22 -18.27
N LEU A 274 33.81 -7.18 -17.13
CA LEU A 274 33.19 -7.24 -15.80
C LEU A 274 32.30 -6.02 -15.50
N LEU A 275 32.53 -4.88 -16.16
CA LEU A 275 31.71 -3.67 -15.99
C LEU A 275 30.30 -3.84 -16.56
N SER A 276 30.09 -4.84 -17.43
CA SER A 276 28.77 -5.19 -17.98
C SER A 276 28.01 -6.21 -17.12
N VAL A 277 28.62 -6.72 -16.05
CA VAL A 277 28.06 -7.78 -15.22
C VAL A 277 27.38 -7.21 -13.98
N VAL A 278 26.37 -7.90 -13.48
CA VAL A 278 25.65 -7.58 -12.24
C VAL A 278 26.08 -8.57 -11.16
N ALA A 279 26.61 -8.05 -10.05
CA ALA A 279 26.86 -8.84 -8.86
C ALA A 279 25.52 -9.21 -8.20
N CYS A 280 25.34 -10.49 -7.88
CA CYS A 280 24.15 -11.01 -7.23
C CYS A 280 24.55 -11.68 -5.91
N SER A 281 23.89 -11.31 -4.81
CA SER A 281 24.09 -11.94 -3.50
C SER A 281 22.75 -12.26 -2.85
N GLU A 282 22.62 -13.44 -2.25
CA GLU A 282 21.48 -13.77 -1.41
C GLU A 282 21.70 -13.21 0.00
N VAL A 283 20.92 -12.19 0.36
CA VAL A 283 21.00 -11.55 1.68
C VAL A 283 20.13 -12.26 2.72
N PHE A 284 19.02 -12.86 2.27
CA PHE A 284 18.10 -13.60 3.13
C PHE A 284 18.05 -15.05 2.68
N ASP A 285 18.04 -15.97 3.66
CA ASP A 285 17.95 -17.40 3.40
C ASP A 285 16.64 -17.74 2.68
N SER A 286 16.77 -18.09 1.40
CA SER A 286 15.67 -18.45 0.51
C SER A 286 15.49 -19.97 0.37
N SER A 287 16.30 -20.78 1.06
CA SER A 287 16.38 -22.25 0.91
C SER A 287 15.05 -22.99 1.07
N LYS A 288 14.09 -22.39 1.78
CA LYS A 288 12.74 -22.95 1.98
C LYS A 288 11.74 -22.62 0.86
N GLY A 289 12.16 -21.94 -0.20
CA GLY A 289 11.31 -21.57 -1.36
C GLY A 289 10.62 -20.20 -1.24
N GLY A 290 10.87 -19.44 -0.17
CA GLY A 290 10.42 -18.05 -0.01
C GLY A 290 8.92 -17.84 -0.14
N ALA A 291 8.53 -16.67 -0.65
CA ALA A 291 7.13 -16.33 -0.90
C ALA A 291 6.52 -17.14 -2.04
N GLU A 292 7.30 -17.55 -3.04
CA GLU A 292 6.81 -18.32 -4.19
C GLU A 292 6.21 -19.66 -3.77
N LYS A 293 6.93 -20.42 -2.94
CA LYS A 293 6.40 -21.67 -2.38
C LYS A 293 5.16 -21.43 -1.51
N MET A 294 5.18 -20.39 -0.68
CA MET A 294 4.01 -20.02 0.13
C MET A 294 2.79 -19.70 -0.75
N CYS A 295 2.98 -19.02 -1.88
CA CYS A 295 1.89 -18.72 -2.81
C CYS A 295 1.30 -19.99 -3.43
N GLN A 296 2.15 -20.96 -3.79
CA GLN A 296 1.70 -22.28 -4.24
C GLN A 296 0.89 -23.00 -3.16
N ASP A 297 1.42 -23.06 -1.93
CA ASP A 297 0.75 -23.72 -0.80
C ASP A 297 -0.60 -23.07 -0.44
N MET A 298 -0.76 -21.78 -0.69
CA MET A 298 -1.97 -21.01 -0.38
C MET A 298 -2.90 -20.80 -1.57
N GLU A 299 -2.54 -21.33 -2.74
CA GLU A 299 -3.30 -21.19 -4.00
C GLU A 299 -3.56 -19.72 -4.37
N VAL A 300 -2.52 -18.88 -4.27
CA VAL A 300 -2.59 -17.46 -4.70
C VAL A 300 -1.50 -17.16 -5.74
N PRO A 301 -1.69 -16.18 -6.64
CA PRO A 301 -0.71 -15.86 -7.67
C PRO A 301 0.60 -15.31 -7.08
N PHE A 302 1.73 -15.78 -7.61
CA PHE A 302 3.04 -15.16 -7.36
C PHE A 302 3.42 -14.26 -8.54
N LEU A 303 3.47 -12.95 -8.32
CA LEU A 303 3.71 -11.99 -9.39
C LEU A 303 5.21 -11.93 -9.75
N GLY A 304 6.08 -11.99 -8.75
CA GLY A 304 7.52 -12.04 -8.96
C GLY A 304 8.33 -11.48 -7.80
N LYS A 305 9.61 -11.29 -8.10
CA LYS A 305 10.64 -10.87 -7.15
C LYS A 305 11.22 -9.52 -7.56
N VAL A 306 11.36 -8.60 -6.62
CA VAL A 306 12.05 -7.32 -6.82
C VAL A 306 13.36 -7.35 -6.00
N PRO A 307 14.53 -7.28 -6.64
CA PRO A 307 15.81 -7.31 -5.92
C PRO A 307 16.04 -6.00 -5.14
N MET A 308 16.90 -6.05 -4.13
CA MET A 308 17.46 -4.83 -3.56
C MET A 308 18.37 -4.18 -4.60
N ASP A 309 18.03 -2.95 -4.95
CA ASP A 309 18.71 -2.13 -5.94
C ASP A 309 18.91 -0.73 -5.33
N PRO A 310 20.14 -0.30 -5.02
CA PRO A 310 20.39 1.03 -4.47
C PRO A 310 19.87 2.17 -5.35
N GLN A 311 19.80 1.97 -6.67
CA GLN A 311 19.29 2.98 -7.58
C GLN A 311 17.77 3.14 -7.45
N LEU A 312 17.03 2.06 -7.11
CA LEU A 312 15.60 2.15 -6.79
C LEU A 312 15.37 2.99 -5.53
N CYS A 313 16.19 2.79 -4.50
CA CYS A 313 16.12 3.60 -3.28
C CYS A 313 16.39 5.08 -3.59
N ARG A 314 17.44 5.38 -4.36
CA ARG A 314 17.75 6.76 -4.78
C ARG A 314 16.63 7.38 -5.61
N ALA A 315 16.04 6.63 -6.53
CA ALA A 315 14.91 7.11 -7.32
C ALA A 315 13.72 7.50 -6.41
N ALA A 316 13.41 6.68 -5.41
CA ALA A 316 12.38 7.00 -4.42
C ALA A 316 12.76 8.22 -3.55
N GLU A 317 14.00 8.34 -3.08
CA GLU A 317 14.46 9.49 -2.29
C GLU A 317 14.44 10.81 -3.07
N GLU A 318 14.70 10.74 -4.37
CA GLU A 318 14.69 11.89 -5.27
C GLU A 318 13.31 12.16 -5.91
N GLY A 319 12.29 11.34 -5.60
CA GLY A 319 10.93 11.56 -6.09
C GLY A 319 10.70 11.18 -7.57
N ARG A 320 11.43 10.20 -8.11
CA ARG A 320 11.47 9.88 -9.54
C ARG A 320 11.01 8.45 -9.85
N SER A 321 10.45 8.28 -11.06
CA SER A 321 10.19 6.96 -11.65
C SER A 321 11.49 6.19 -11.88
N CYS A 322 11.53 4.93 -11.46
CA CYS A 322 12.68 4.03 -11.68
C CYS A 322 12.85 3.59 -13.16
N PHE A 323 11.90 3.92 -14.03
CA PHE A 323 11.89 3.48 -15.42
C PHE A 323 12.45 4.53 -16.41
N THR A 324 12.66 5.77 -15.97
CA THR A 324 13.00 6.91 -16.84
C THR A 324 14.48 7.02 -17.18
N ASP A 325 15.39 6.76 -16.23
CA ASP A 325 16.81 7.06 -16.36
C ASP A 325 17.71 5.84 -16.65
N GLN A 326 17.10 4.66 -16.85
CA GLN A 326 17.77 3.35 -17.02
C GLN A 326 18.78 2.98 -15.91
N LYS A 327 18.85 3.73 -14.80
CA LYS A 327 19.80 3.46 -13.72
C LYS A 327 19.39 2.24 -12.89
N CYS A 328 18.09 1.99 -12.78
CA CYS A 328 17.51 0.87 -12.03
C CYS A 328 17.58 -0.45 -12.82
N SER A 329 18.78 -0.83 -13.24
CA SER A 329 19.02 -1.94 -14.18
C SER A 329 18.53 -3.31 -13.68
N ALA A 330 18.47 -3.51 -12.36
CA ALA A 330 18.01 -4.77 -11.77
C ALA A 330 16.53 -4.73 -11.38
N SER A 331 16.08 -3.65 -10.77
CA SER A 331 14.73 -3.53 -10.23
C SER A 331 13.67 -3.15 -11.28
N ALA A 332 14.00 -2.25 -12.22
CA ALA A 332 13.04 -1.79 -13.23
C ALA A 332 12.52 -2.93 -14.13
N PRO A 333 13.36 -3.85 -14.68
CA PRO A 333 12.84 -4.98 -15.46
C PRO A 333 11.96 -5.93 -14.66
N ALA A 334 12.30 -6.16 -13.38
CA ALA A 334 11.53 -7.00 -12.48
C ALA A 334 10.14 -6.40 -12.21
N LEU A 335 10.09 -5.10 -11.87
CA LEU A 335 8.86 -4.34 -11.68
C LEU A 335 8.01 -4.33 -12.97
N LYS A 336 8.59 -4.03 -14.14
CA LYS A 336 7.86 -4.08 -15.42
C LYS A 336 7.27 -5.46 -15.70
N SER A 337 7.97 -6.54 -15.36
CA SER A 337 7.46 -7.91 -15.53
C SER A 337 6.26 -8.20 -14.61
N ILE A 338 6.36 -7.81 -13.33
CA ILE A 338 5.27 -7.92 -12.34
C ILE A 338 4.03 -7.16 -12.79
N ILE A 339 4.21 -5.90 -13.20
CA ILE A 339 3.12 -5.00 -13.59
C ILE A 339 2.43 -5.50 -14.87
N LYS A 340 3.20 -5.98 -15.84
CA LYS A 340 2.62 -6.61 -17.04
C LYS A 340 1.78 -7.86 -16.73
N LYS A 341 2.15 -8.65 -15.72
CA LYS A 341 1.32 -9.79 -15.29
C LYS A 341 0.03 -9.31 -14.63
N LEU A 342 0.13 -8.29 -13.78
CA LEU A 342 -1.03 -7.69 -13.10
C LEU A 342 -2.06 -7.17 -14.12
N VAL A 343 -1.63 -6.32 -15.07
CA VAL A 343 -2.51 -5.72 -16.08
C VAL A 343 -3.15 -6.77 -17.00
N LYS A 344 -2.46 -7.88 -17.30
CA LYS A 344 -3.02 -8.96 -18.13
C LYS A 344 -4.11 -9.80 -17.44
N THR A 345 -4.17 -9.73 -16.12
CA THR A 345 -5.08 -10.55 -15.30
C THR A 345 -6.39 -9.81 -15.01
N GLN A 346 -6.47 -8.53 -15.36
CA GLN A 346 -7.66 -7.68 -15.28
C GLN A 346 -8.26 -7.49 -16.67
#